data_AF-A0AAV8VC21-F1
#
_entry.id   AF-A0AAV8VC21-F1
#
_cell.length_a   1.000
_cell.length_b   1.000
_cell.length_c   1.000
_cell.angle_alpha   90.00
_cell.angle_beta   90.00
_cell.angle_gamma   90.00
#
_symmetry.space_group_name_H-M   'P 1'
#
loop_
_entity.id
_entity.type
_entity.pdbx_description
1 polymer ?
#
loop_
_entity_poly.entity_id
_entity_poly.type
_entity_poly.pdbx_seq_one_letter_code
_entity_poly.pdbx_strand_id
1 'polypeptide(L)'
;MFRDYIIMDMDIMVPADMSQVSALSSTPSAALEVLLDLPPLHIYLEREARWATYRNRQSAINLPQTNIMEHNRMLEGIESHSALGMVSDGLPVRINLDLPYNILLPGRDEWERNKTDRDLLRADSCWYTDGSKTPEGAGAGVYCRRPRVEIADSLGQYATVFQAEIHAIELCGRELEKWGPNRRSIKIFSDSQAALKALGSYRCTSKVVWNCQQTLSRVGRTNRLTLVWISGHVGLKGNEVADSLARRGATLEFIGPEPVLGLSYNTARSVIRTWAEGDTLQYWRGLPGLTHSKRFIPSSSKARSKKLLELSRINLRALVGLYTGHCRLRHHMHRIGLAEDAECRLCMEDDETAEHVLFIYLFI
;
A
#
# COMPACT_ATOMS: atom_id res chain seq x y z
N MET A 1 -23.47 15.32 10.18
CA MET A 1 -22.10 15.58 9.70
C MET A 1 -21.31 14.31 9.34
N PHE A 2 -21.11 13.33 10.24
CA PHE A 2 -20.45 12.05 9.88
C PHE A 2 -21.31 11.10 9.03
N ARG A 3 -22.64 11.15 9.20
CA ARG A 3 -23.59 10.39 8.38
C ARG A 3 -23.59 10.88 6.92
N ASP A 4 -23.44 12.18 6.72
CA ASP A 4 -23.56 12.83 5.40
C ASP A 4 -22.31 12.64 4.54
N TYR A 5 -21.11 12.53 5.15
CA TYR A 5 -19.86 12.27 4.42
C TYR A 5 -19.72 10.81 3.96
N ILE A 6 -20.20 9.84 4.76
CA ILE A 6 -20.19 8.43 4.38
C ILE A 6 -21.24 8.16 3.28
N ILE A 7 -22.39 8.84 3.33
CA ILE A 7 -23.43 8.74 2.30
C ILE A 7 -22.97 9.40 0.98
N MET A 8 -22.27 10.54 1.03
CA MET A 8 -21.74 11.19 -0.19
C MET A 8 -20.72 10.34 -0.96
N ASP A 9 -19.79 9.64 -0.29
CA ASP A 9 -18.84 8.76 -0.99
C ASP A 9 -19.51 7.44 -1.46
N MET A 10 -20.57 6.98 -0.78
CA MET A 10 -21.36 5.81 -1.16
C MET A 10 -22.24 6.04 -2.39
N ASP A 11 -22.87 7.20 -2.51
CA ASP A 11 -23.76 7.54 -3.62
C ASP A 11 -23.01 7.77 -4.95
N ILE A 12 -21.69 7.98 -4.89
CA ILE A 12 -20.88 8.34 -6.07
C ILE A 12 -20.12 7.15 -6.65
N MET A 13 -19.62 6.18 -5.86
CA MET A 13 -18.72 5.14 -6.40
C MET A 13 -19.42 3.82 -6.80
N VAL A 14 -20.28 3.27 -5.94
CA VAL A 14 -20.94 1.97 -6.22
C VAL A 14 -22.06 2.11 -7.27
N PRO A 15 -22.89 3.16 -7.27
CA PRO A 15 -23.90 3.37 -8.31
C PRO A 15 -23.31 3.81 -9.65
N ALA A 16 -22.22 4.59 -9.68
CA ALA A 16 -21.68 5.13 -10.93
C ALA A 16 -21.04 4.05 -11.82
N ASP A 17 -20.33 3.09 -11.24
CA ASP A 17 -19.70 2.02 -12.02
C ASP A 17 -20.72 0.96 -12.47
N MET A 18 -21.72 0.63 -11.63
CA MET A 18 -22.81 -0.27 -12.04
C MET A 18 -23.79 0.37 -13.02
N SER A 19 -24.09 1.67 -12.91
CA SER A 19 -25.00 2.38 -13.82
C SER A 19 -24.42 2.55 -15.24
N GLN A 20 -23.10 2.48 -15.38
CA GLN A 20 -22.42 2.45 -16.67
C GLN A 20 -22.60 1.11 -17.40
N VAL A 21 -22.82 0.02 -16.67
CA VAL A 21 -22.99 -1.31 -17.26
C VAL A 21 -24.42 -1.51 -17.74
N SER A 22 -24.59 -1.60 -19.06
CA SER A 22 -25.87 -1.90 -19.70
C SER A 22 -26.21 -3.41 -19.62
N ALA A 23 -26.23 -3.98 -18.41
CA ALA A 23 -26.55 -5.38 -18.16
C ALA A 23 -28.06 -5.68 -18.32
N LEU A 24 -28.44 -6.95 -18.50
CA LEU A 24 -29.85 -7.35 -18.42
C LEU A 24 -30.34 -7.21 -16.98
N SER A 25 -31.62 -6.89 -16.78
CA SER A 25 -32.23 -6.80 -15.43
C SER A 25 -32.18 -8.11 -14.65
N SER A 26 -32.06 -9.25 -15.34
CA SER A 26 -31.87 -10.56 -14.72
C SER A 26 -30.43 -10.80 -14.25
N THR A 27 -29.47 -9.95 -14.59
CA THR A 27 -28.05 -10.14 -14.28
C THR A 27 -27.81 -10.03 -12.77
N PRO A 28 -27.25 -11.05 -12.11
CA PRO A 28 -27.03 -11.03 -10.67
C PRO A 28 -26.03 -9.94 -10.27
N SER A 29 -26.42 -9.06 -9.34
CA SER A 29 -25.55 -7.97 -8.85
C SER A 29 -24.22 -8.49 -8.31
N ALA A 30 -24.23 -9.60 -7.56
CA ALA A 30 -23.01 -10.21 -7.03
C ALA A 30 -22.00 -10.61 -8.11
N ALA A 31 -22.47 -11.01 -9.31
CA ALA A 31 -21.56 -11.32 -10.41
C ALA A 31 -20.96 -10.04 -11.01
N LEU A 32 -21.74 -8.95 -11.08
CA LEU A 32 -21.24 -7.64 -11.52
C LEU A 32 -20.23 -7.05 -10.54
N GLU A 33 -20.48 -7.17 -9.23
CA GLU A 33 -19.57 -6.75 -8.17
C GLU A 33 -18.17 -7.36 -8.39
N VAL A 34 -18.09 -8.69 -8.49
CA VAL A 34 -16.81 -9.40 -8.67
C VAL A 34 -16.19 -9.13 -10.06
N LEU A 35 -17.01 -9.00 -11.10
CA LEU A 35 -16.54 -8.70 -12.45
C LEU A 35 -15.81 -7.36 -12.52
N LEU A 36 -16.36 -6.35 -11.82
CA LEU A 36 -15.90 -4.97 -11.79
C LEU A 36 -14.93 -4.66 -10.63
N ASP A 37 -14.51 -5.66 -9.86
CA ASP A 37 -13.63 -5.47 -8.68
C ASP A 37 -14.25 -4.58 -7.59
N LEU A 38 -15.56 -4.69 -7.42
CA LEU A 38 -16.30 -4.03 -6.36
C LEU A 38 -16.59 -5.03 -5.22
N PRO A 39 -16.28 -4.68 -3.95
CA PRO A 39 -16.71 -5.49 -2.83
C PRO A 39 -18.24 -5.39 -2.63
N PRO A 40 -18.91 -6.45 -2.18
CA PRO A 40 -20.30 -6.40 -1.74
C PRO A 40 -20.53 -5.28 -0.73
N LEU A 41 -21.68 -4.62 -0.81
CA LEU A 41 -21.96 -3.40 -0.02
C LEU A 41 -21.74 -3.59 1.49
N HIS A 42 -22.19 -4.70 2.06
CA HIS A 42 -22.03 -4.96 3.50
C HIS A 42 -20.55 -5.11 3.90
N ILE A 43 -19.72 -5.74 3.07
CA ILE A 43 -18.27 -5.87 3.29
C ILE A 43 -17.57 -4.52 3.12
N TYR A 44 -17.98 -3.72 2.14
CA TYR A 44 -17.49 -2.35 1.96
C TYR A 44 -17.77 -1.50 3.21
N LEU A 45 -19.01 -1.53 3.70
CA LEU A 45 -19.41 -0.79 4.90
C LEU A 45 -18.61 -1.23 6.11
N GLU A 46 -18.42 -2.53 6.29
CA GLU A 46 -17.62 -3.05 7.40
C GLU A 46 -16.15 -2.64 7.26
N ARG A 47 -15.58 -2.67 6.07
CA ARG A 47 -14.21 -2.19 5.79
C ARG A 47 -14.04 -0.72 6.19
N GLU A 48 -14.95 0.15 5.76
CA GLU A 48 -14.90 1.58 6.09
C GLU A 48 -15.13 1.83 7.58
N ALA A 49 -16.01 1.06 8.21
CA ALA A 49 -16.25 1.15 9.64
C ALA A 49 -15.02 0.69 10.47
N ARG A 50 -14.37 -0.40 10.05
CA ARG A 50 -13.09 -0.86 10.64
C ARG A 50 -12.02 0.22 10.51
N TRP A 51 -11.93 0.84 9.34
CA TRP A 51 -10.98 1.91 9.10
C TRP A 51 -11.26 3.17 9.92
N ALA A 52 -12.51 3.61 10.01
CA ALA A 52 -12.92 4.73 10.85
C ALA A 52 -12.58 4.48 12.32
N THR A 53 -12.88 3.27 12.81
CA THR A 53 -12.57 2.86 14.18
C THR A 53 -11.07 2.88 14.45
N TYR A 54 -10.24 2.34 13.57
CA TYR A 54 -8.77 2.42 13.69
C TYR A 54 -8.30 3.88 13.78
N ARG A 55 -8.76 4.75 12.88
CA ARG A 55 -8.41 6.19 12.88
C ARG A 55 -8.83 6.90 14.16
N ASN A 56 -10.03 6.59 14.65
CA ASN A 56 -10.56 7.17 15.89
C ASN A 56 -9.74 6.72 17.09
N ARG A 57 -9.34 5.45 17.18
CA ARG A 57 -8.45 4.95 18.25
C ARG A 57 -7.13 5.71 18.28
N GLN A 58 -6.53 5.98 17.12
CA GLN A 58 -5.28 6.74 17.04
C GLN A 58 -5.44 8.20 17.49
N SER A 59 -6.61 8.79 17.24
CA SER A 59 -6.94 10.17 17.66
C SER A 59 -7.38 10.26 19.12
N ALA A 60 -8.05 9.22 19.64
CA ALA A 60 -8.65 9.15 20.97
C ALA A 60 -7.65 8.89 22.10
N ILE A 61 -6.37 8.68 21.79
CA ILE A 61 -5.27 8.73 22.79
C ILE A 61 -5.26 10.07 23.56
N ASN A 62 -6.03 11.09 23.11
CA ASN A 62 -6.21 12.39 23.77
C ASN A 62 -7.65 12.74 24.21
N LEU A 63 -8.62 11.81 24.22
CA LEU A 63 -10.00 12.08 24.66
C LEU A 63 -10.39 11.28 25.91
N PRO A 64 -11.20 11.84 26.84
CA PRO A 64 -11.69 11.10 28.00
C PRO A 64 -12.49 9.86 27.58
N GLN A 65 -12.25 8.73 28.23
CA GLN A 65 -12.85 7.41 27.95
C GLN A 65 -14.36 7.30 28.25
N THR A 66 -15.11 8.38 28.15
CA THR A 66 -16.55 8.40 28.42
C THR A 66 -17.31 8.45 27.10
N ASN A 67 -18.12 7.42 26.83
CA ASN A 67 -18.99 7.18 25.66
C ASN A 67 -18.47 6.35 24.48
N ILE A 68 -17.54 5.40 24.68
CA ILE A 68 -17.27 4.35 23.67
C ILE A 68 -18.03 3.06 24.03
N MET A 69 -19.32 3.12 24.36
CA MET A 69 -20.08 1.91 24.77
C MET A 69 -20.75 1.16 23.60
N GLU A 70 -21.10 1.83 22.49
CA GLU A 70 -21.79 1.16 21.37
C GLU A 70 -20.88 0.74 20.21
N HIS A 71 -19.66 1.29 20.09
CA HIS A 71 -18.71 0.91 19.03
C HIS A 71 -17.83 -0.31 19.37
N ASN A 72 -17.99 -0.93 20.55
CA ASN A 72 -17.13 -2.00 21.04
C ASN A 72 -17.20 -3.31 20.23
N ARG A 73 -18.35 -3.66 19.63
CA ARG A 73 -18.44 -4.86 18.78
C ARG A 73 -17.56 -4.82 17.54
N MET A 74 -17.37 -3.64 16.93
CA MET A 74 -16.45 -3.49 15.80
C MET A 74 -14.99 -3.40 16.24
N LEU A 75 -14.74 -2.93 17.47
CA LEU A 75 -13.40 -2.98 18.08
C LEU A 75 -12.95 -4.44 18.30
N GLU A 76 -13.83 -5.31 18.80
CA GLU A 76 -13.57 -6.76 18.95
C GLU A 76 -13.16 -7.41 17.60
N GLY A 77 -13.81 -7.02 16.50
CA GLY A 77 -13.48 -7.51 15.15
C GLY A 77 -12.14 -6.99 14.60
N ILE A 78 -11.71 -5.79 14.97
CA ILE A 78 -10.42 -5.21 14.58
C ILE A 78 -9.27 -5.83 15.39
N GLU A 79 -9.52 -6.11 16.67
CA GLU A 79 -8.57 -6.76 17.57
C GLU A 79 -8.28 -8.22 17.18
N SER A 80 -9.16 -8.85 16.39
CA SER A 80 -8.93 -10.20 15.87
C SER A 80 -7.72 -10.30 14.93
N HIS A 81 -7.32 -9.20 14.28
CA HIS A 81 -6.10 -9.19 13.45
C HIS A 81 -4.93 -8.60 14.25
N SER A 82 -4.01 -9.47 14.67
CA SER A 82 -2.86 -9.16 15.54
C SER A 82 -2.11 -7.87 15.21
N ALA A 83 -2.01 -7.49 13.93
CA ALA A 83 -1.37 -6.26 13.50
C ALA A 83 -2.14 -4.98 13.92
N LEU A 84 -3.48 -4.93 13.82
CA LEU A 84 -4.22 -3.68 14.04
C LEU A 84 -4.28 -3.26 15.52
N GLY A 85 -3.95 -4.16 16.45
CA GLY A 85 -3.75 -3.86 17.86
C GLY A 85 -2.38 -3.28 18.21
N MET A 86 -1.43 -3.29 17.27
CA MET A 86 -0.06 -2.84 17.50
C MET A 86 0.06 -1.31 17.63
N VAL A 87 1.19 -0.87 18.20
CA VAL A 87 1.52 0.55 18.33
C VAL A 87 1.63 1.19 16.95
N SER A 88 1.05 2.38 16.78
CA SER A 88 1.08 3.16 15.55
C SER A 88 2.26 4.12 15.49
N ASP A 89 2.78 4.36 14.28
CA ASP A 89 3.75 5.43 13.98
C ASP A 89 3.10 6.83 13.91
N GLY A 90 1.77 6.90 13.88
CA GLY A 90 1.06 8.17 13.81
C GLY A 90 1.35 9.09 15.00
N LEU A 91 1.60 10.36 14.69
CA LEU A 91 1.77 11.46 15.65
C LEU A 91 0.78 12.58 15.31
N PRO A 92 0.20 13.27 16.32
CA PRO A 92 -0.45 14.55 16.09
C PRO A 92 0.49 15.49 15.33
N VAL A 93 -0.05 16.35 14.46
CA VAL A 93 0.76 17.26 13.65
C VAL A 93 1.69 18.06 14.56
N ARG A 94 3.00 17.85 14.39
CA ARG A 94 4.04 18.66 15.03
C ARG A 94 4.71 19.55 14.00
N ILE A 95 5.06 20.75 14.42
CA ILE A 95 5.83 21.70 13.63
C ILE A 95 7.24 21.75 14.17
N ASN A 96 8.24 21.51 13.31
CA ASN A 96 9.65 21.67 13.62
C ASN A 96 10.27 22.69 12.68
N LEU A 97 10.57 23.88 13.19
CA LEU A 97 11.18 24.97 12.42
C LEU A 97 12.71 24.99 12.56
N ASP A 98 13.27 24.29 13.55
CA ASP A 98 14.71 24.27 13.84
C ASP A 98 15.33 22.96 13.32
N LEU A 99 15.69 22.99 12.03
CA LEU A 99 16.42 21.92 11.36
C LEU A 99 17.87 22.40 11.11
N PRO A 100 18.82 22.17 12.05
CA PRO A 100 20.19 22.66 11.97
C PRO A 100 21.05 21.75 11.05
N TYR A 101 20.49 21.36 9.91
CA TYR A 101 21.16 20.55 8.90
C TYR A 101 20.59 20.91 7.52
N ASN A 102 21.41 20.70 6.49
CA ASN A 102 21.01 20.97 5.12
C ASN A 102 20.58 19.69 4.41
N ILE A 103 19.69 19.81 3.43
CA ILE A 103 19.31 18.70 2.54
C ILE A 103 19.61 19.12 1.10
N LEU A 104 20.40 18.31 0.41
CA LEU A 104 20.69 18.47 -1.00
C LEU A 104 19.94 17.40 -1.80
N LEU A 105 19.03 17.85 -2.66
CA LEU A 105 18.26 17.02 -3.56
C LEU A 105 18.57 17.41 -5.01
N PRO A 106 19.77 17.10 -5.53
CA PRO A 106 20.08 17.39 -6.93
C PRO A 106 19.11 16.66 -7.85
N GLY A 107 18.74 17.28 -8.98
CA GLY A 107 17.98 16.61 -10.02
C GLY A 107 18.78 15.43 -10.58
N ARG A 108 18.13 14.42 -11.18
CA ARG A 108 18.83 13.24 -11.73
C ARG A 108 19.92 13.63 -12.73
N ASP A 109 19.61 14.55 -13.64
CA ASP A 109 20.55 15.02 -14.67
C ASP A 109 21.68 15.89 -14.09
N GLU A 110 21.41 16.58 -12.99
CA GLU A 110 22.42 17.33 -12.24
C GLU A 110 23.37 16.38 -11.51
N TRP A 111 22.82 15.34 -10.89
CA TRP A 111 23.60 14.28 -10.26
C TRP A 111 24.50 13.56 -11.26
N GLU A 112 23.96 13.12 -12.40
CA GLU A 112 24.75 12.40 -13.41
C GLU A 112 25.93 13.22 -13.94
N ARG A 113 25.75 14.54 -14.09
CA ARG A 113 26.83 15.46 -14.49
C ARG A 113 27.88 15.65 -13.41
N ASN A 114 27.46 15.65 -12.13
CA ASN A 114 28.32 15.99 -11.01
C ASN A 114 28.74 14.78 -10.15
N LYS A 115 28.42 13.53 -10.54
CA LYS A 115 28.74 12.33 -9.75
C LYS A 115 30.24 12.08 -9.55
N THR A 116 31.08 12.65 -10.41
CA THR A 116 32.55 12.64 -10.29
C THR A 116 33.09 13.87 -9.56
N ASP A 117 32.23 14.83 -9.23
CA ASP A 117 32.61 16.03 -8.50
C ASP A 117 33.04 15.65 -7.08
N ARG A 118 34.34 15.84 -6.84
CA ARG A 118 34.95 15.55 -5.54
C ARG A 118 34.37 16.45 -4.46
N ASP A 119 33.91 17.65 -4.77
CA ASP A 119 33.43 18.59 -3.76
C ASP A 119 32.03 18.22 -3.25
N LEU A 120 31.17 17.63 -4.10
CA LEU A 120 29.91 17.02 -3.66
C LEU A 120 30.14 15.82 -2.74
N LEU A 121 31.21 15.07 -2.96
CA LEU A 121 31.53 13.84 -2.21
C LEU A 121 32.48 14.06 -1.03
N ARG A 122 33.11 15.23 -0.90
CA ARG A 122 34.11 15.54 0.13
C ARG A 122 33.45 16.10 1.39
N ALA A 123 33.79 15.50 2.52
CA ALA A 123 33.50 15.95 3.88
C ALA A 123 34.56 15.35 4.82
N ASP A 124 34.58 15.74 6.09
CA ASP A 124 35.47 15.10 7.07
C ASP A 124 35.06 13.65 7.33
N SER A 125 33.76 13.35 7.23
CA SER A 125 33.22 11.99 7.23
C SER A 125 32.02 11.87 6.28
N CYS A 126 31.95 10.73 5.61
CA CYS A 126 30.91 10.39 4.64
C CYS A 126 30.25 9.09 5.08
N TRP A 127 28.94 9.16 5.32
CA TRP A 127 28.11 8.07 5.80
C TRP A 127 27.08 7.72 4.74
N TYR A 128 26.80 6.43 4.58
CA TYR A 128 25.86 5.91 3.60
C TYR A 128 24.79 5.13 4.35
N THR A 129 23.55 5.30 3.96
CA THR A 129 22.40 4.69 4.63
C THR A 129 21.44 4.15 3.59
N ASP A 130 20.84 3.00 3.89
CA ASP A 130 19.85 2.37 3.01
C ASP A 130 18.81 1.59 3.83
N GLY A 131 17.60 1.45 3.29
CA GLY A 131 16.49 0.72 3.88
C GLY A 131 15.94 -0.36 2.94
N SER A 132 15.84 -1.59 3.44
CA SER A 132 15.34 -2.72 2.64
C SER A 132 14.04 -3.30 3.20
N LYS A 133 13.19 -3.80 2.29
CA LYS A 133 12.03 -4.62 2.60
C LYS A 133 12.01 -5.85 1.72
N THR A 134 11.96 -7.01 2.35
CA THR A 134 11.76 -8.30 1.70
C THR A 134 10.48 -8.97 2.24
N PRO A 135 10.05 -10.11 1.69
CA PRO A 135 8.97 -10.91 2.26
C PRO A 135 9.25 -11.39 3.70
N GLU A 136 10.51 -11.62 4.05
CA GLU A 136 10.95 -12.12 5.36
C GLU A 136 10.94 -11.01 6.42
N GLY A 137 11.28 -9.77 6.05
CA GLY A 137 11.44 -8.69 7.01
C GLY A 137 11.82 -7.36 6.38
N ALA A 138 12.11 -6.39 7.24
CA ALA A 138 12.69 -5.10 6.87
C ALA A 138 14.03 -4.93 7.59
N GLY A 139 14.93 -4.17 7.00
CA GLY A 139 16.25 -3.93 7.58
C GLY A 139 16.82 -2.56 7.21
N ALA A 140 17.70 -2.06 8.06
CA ALA A 140 18.42 -0.81 7.88
C ALA A 140 19.92 -1.08 7.77
N GLY A 141 20.58 -0.39 6.84
CA GLY A 141 22.01 -0.48 6.60
C GLY A 141 22.70 0.86 6.84
N VAL A 142 23.84 0.86 7.55
CA VAL A 142 24.68 2.05 7.72
C VAL A 142 26.13 1.70 7.44
N TYR A 143 26.78 2.49 6.60
CA TYR A 143 28.19 2.34 6.29
C TYR A 143 28.96 3.65 6.39
N CYS A 144 30.09 3.62 7.07
CA CYS A 144 31.10 4.66 7.02
C CYS A 144 32.48 4.03 6.96
N ARG A 145 33.36 4.57 6.10
CA ARG A 145 34.75 4.10 6.02
C ARG A 145 35.61 4.66 7.15
N ARG A 146 35.32 5.88 7.60
CA ARG A 146 36.05 6.63 8.64
C ARG A 146 35.05 7.51 9.42
N PRO A 147 34.64 7.10 10.63
CA PRO A 147 35.05 5.90 11.36
C PRO A 147 34.62 4.61 10.64
N ARG A 148 35.34 3.49 10.86
CA ARG A 148 34.96 2.19 10.24
C ARG A 148 33.69 1.67 10.91
N VAL A 149 32.54 1.90 10.28
CA VAL A 149 31.22 1.51 10.78
C VAL A 149 30.49 0.75 9.69
N GLU A 150 29.98 -0.42 10.04
CA GLU A 150 29.16 -1.27 9.20
C GLU A 150 28.07 -1.85 10.08
N ILE A 151 26.83 -1.38 9.91
CA ILE A 151 25.68 -1.82 10.70
C ILE A 151 24.62 -2.37 9.76
N ALA A 152 24.14 -3.56 10.11
CA ALA A 152 22.95 -4.17 9.55
C ALA A 152 21.98 -4.41 10.71
N ASP A 153 20.84 -3.73 10.69
CA ASP A 153 19.86 -3.80 11.77
C ASP A 153 18.54 -4.38 11.25
N SER A 154 17.90 -5.24 12.06
CA SER A 154 16.64 -5.90 11.71
C SER A 154 15.46 -5.13 12.27
N LEU A 155 14.47 -4.83 11.43
CA LEU A 155 13.29 -4.04 11.76
C LEU A 155 12.00 -4.86 11.77
N GLY A 156 12.15 -6.18 11.82
CA GLY A 156 11.04 -7.10 11.91
C GLY A 156 10.16 -7.13 10.66
N GLN A 157 8.97 -7.69 10.80
CA GLN A 157 8.07 -7.97 9.68
C GLN A 157 7.20 -6.77 9.29
N TYR A 158 6.97 -5.81 10.18
CA TYR A 158 5.92 -4.80 9.98
C TYR A 158 6.43 -3.44 9.48
N ALA A 159 7.72 -3.15 9.61
CA ALA A 159 8.29 -1.91 9.10
C ALA A 159 8.19 -1.84 7.56
N THR A 160 7.90 -0.65 7.05
CA THR A 160 7.88 -0.35 5.61
C THR A 160 9.28 0.02 5.10
N VAL A 161 9.51 -0.05 3.78
CA VAL A 161 10.76 0.45 3.16
C VAL A 161 11.04 1.89 3.62
N PHE A 162 10.03 2.76 3.56
CA PHE A 162 10.17 4.16 3.97
C PHE A 162 10.60 4.32 5.44
N GLN A 163 10.04 3.51 6.35
CA GLN A 163 10.45 3.54 7.75
C GLN A 163 11.88 2.98 7.94
N ALA A 164 12.26 1.97 7.16
CA ALA A 164 13.62 1.43 7.18
C ALA A 164 14.65 2.48 6.72
N GLU A 165 14.35 3.23 5.66
CA GLU A 165 15.18 4.35 5.18
C GLU A 165 15.40 5.43 6.24
N ILE A 166 14.30 5.90 6.85
CA ILE A 166 14.37 6.91 7.91
C ILE A 166 15.14 6.36 9.12
N HIS A 167 14.91 5.11 9.48
CA HIS A 167 15.60 4.49 10.61
C HIS A 167 17.08 4.28 10.35
N ALA A 168 17.50 3.96 9.12
CA ALA A 168 18.92 3.90 8.76
C ALA A 168 19.62 5.26 8.96
N ILE A 169 18.96 6.35 8.58
CA ILE A 169 19.45 7.72 8.82
C ILE A 169 19.48 8.04 10.32
N GLU A 170 18.44 7.65 11.08
CA GLU A 170 18.41 7.82 12.53
C GLU A 170 19.56 7.06 13.20
N LEU A 171 19.78 5.80 12.82
CA LEU A 171 20.83 4.95 13.33
C LEU A 171 22.21 5.53 13.03
N CYS A 172 22.43 6.02 11.80
CA CYS A 172 23.62 6.80 11.45
C CYS A 172 23.79 8.03 12.35
N GLY A 173 22.72 8.76 12.62
CA GLY A 173 22.73 9.90 13.55
C GLY A 173 23.17 9.48 14.97
N ARG A 174 22.63 8.38 15.49
CA ARG A 174 23.01 7.84 16.81
C ARG A 174 24.48 7.42 16.87
N GLU A 175 25.01 6.82 15.80
CA GLU A 175 26.44 6.49 15.71
C GLU A 175 27.33 7.72 15.64
N LEU A 176 26.87 8.78 14.97
CA LEU A 176 27.54 10.08 14.98
C LEU A 176 27.56 10.68 16.40
N GLU A 177 26.46 10.59 17.15
CA GLU A 177 26.42 11.04 18.56
C GLU A 177 27.42 10.27 19.44
N LYS A 178 27.51 8.95 19.27
CA LYS A 178 28.49 8.11 19.98
C LYS A 178 29.93 8.46 19.61
N TRP A 179 30.20 8.70 18.34
CA TRP A 179 31.53 9.10 17.87
C TRP A 179 31.93 10.50 18.36
N GLY A 180 30.96 11.39 18.57
CA GLY A 180 31.16 12.71 19.16
C GLY A 180 31.99 13.69 18.33
N PRO A 181 31.78 13.82 17.00
CA PRO A 181 32.46 14.84 16.22
C PRO A 181 32.04 16.24 16.66
N ASN A 182 32.98 17.18 16.60
CA ASN A 182 32.74 18.58 16.92
C ASN A 182 33.38 19.46 15.86
N ARG A 183 32.60 20.43 15.34
CA ARG A 183 32.98 21.35 14.27
C ARG A 183 33.49 20.65 13.00
N ARG A 184 32.97 19.46 12.71
CA ARG A 184 33.30 18.69 11.50
C ARG A 184 32.26 18.92 10.40
N SER A 185 32.67 18.75 9.15
CA SER A 185 31.76 18.60 8.02
C SER A 185 31.36 17.13 7.87
N ILE A 186 30.06 16.85 7.88
CA ILE A 186 29.51 15.49 7.84
C ILE A 186 28.48 15.42 6.72
N LYS A 187 28.60 14.40 5.86
CA LYS A 187 27.61 14.09 4.83
C LYS A 187 27.01 12.72 5.06
N ILE A 188 25.68 12.64 5.03
CA ILE A 188 24.92 11.39 5.04
C ILE A 188 24.27 11.24 3.67
N PHE A 189 24.59 10.17 2.96
CA PHE A 189 24.10 9.85 1.63
C PHE A 189 23.00 8.80 1.72
N SER A 190 21.87 9.07 1.06
CA SER A 190 20.73 8.15 0.93
C SER A 190 20.15 8.29 -0.48
N ASP A 191 19.68 7.20 -1.07
CA ASP A 191 18.99 7.22 -2.36
C ASP A 191 17.47 7.39 -2.24
N SER A 192 16.96 7.46 -1.01
CA SER A 192 15.54 7.69 -0.71
C SER A 192 15.19 9.18 -0.68
N GLN A 193 14.79 9.74 -1.84
CA GLN A 193 14.25 11.11 -1.88
C GLN A 193 13.05 11.30 -0.96
N ALA A 194 12.23 10.25 -0.79
CA ALA A 194 11.07 10.30 0.08
C ALA A 194 11.50 10.52 1.55
N ALA A 195 12.51 9.78 2.01
CA ALA A 195 13.04 9.94 3.36
C ALA A 195 13.62 11.34 3.58
N LEU A 196 14.45 11.82 2.64
CA LEU A 196 15.07 13.14 2.73
C LEU A 196 14.04 14.27 2.69
N LYS A 197 13.02 14.20 1.82
CA LYS A 197 11.92 15.17 1.78
C LYS A 197 11.13 15.18 3.10
N ALA A 198 10.88 14.00 3.69
CA ALA A 198 10.20 13.91 4.98
C ALA A 198 11.03 14.55 6.10
N LEU A 199 12.35 14.32 6.13
CA LEU A 199 13.24 14.92 7.12
C LEU A 199 13.42 16.43 6.94
N GLY A 200 13.25 16.96 5.73
CA GLY A 200 13.23 18.39 5.44
C GLY A 200 11.88 19.08 5.69
N SER A 201 10.82 18.31 5.94
CA SER A 201 9.50 18.87 6.19
C SER A 201 9.42 19.48 7.58
N TYR A 202 8.92 20.71 7.65
CA TYR A 202 8.59 21.38 8.90
C TYR A 202 7.34 20.78 9.57
N ARG A 203 6.46 20.12 8.81
CA ARG A 203 5.28 19.41 9.33
C ARG A 203 5.59 17.93 9.47
N CYS A 204 5.42 17.38 10.66
CA CYS A 204 5.69 15.97 10.96
C CYS A 204 4.47 15.30 11.62
N THR A 205 4.12 14.11 11.12
CA THR A 205 3.01 13.28 11.61
C THR A 205 3.43 11.82 11.85
N SER A 206 4.73 11.54 11.79
CA SER A 206 5.33 10.21 12.00
C SER A 206 6.31 10.27 13.16
N LYS A 207 6.21 9.33 14.11
CA LYS A 207 7.12 9.21 15.25
C LYS A 207 8.53 8.89 14.78
N VAL A 208 8.66 7.98 13.81
CA VAL A 208 9.96 7.58 13.22
C VAL A 208 10.66 8.78 12.57
N VAL A 209 9.93 9.57 11.77
CA VAL A 209 10.48 10.82 11.18
C VAL A 209 10.85 11.83 12.26
N TRP A 210 9.96 12.04 13.25
CA TRP A 210 10.22 12.98 14.34
C TRP A 210 11.48 12.62 15.13
N ASN A 211 11.64 11.35 15.51
CA ASN A 211 12.80 10.87 16.27
C ASN A 211 14.10 11.02 15.47
N CYS A 212 14.06 10.74 14.17
CA CYS A 212 15.18 10.97 13.28
C CYS A 212 15.53 12.46 13.20
N GLN A 213 14.55 13.36 13.01
CA GLN A 213 14.79 14.81 13.02
C GLN A 213 15.44 15.26 14.33
N GLN A 214 14.96 14.80 15.49
CA GLN A 214 15.57 15.15 16.78
C GLN A 214 17.03 14.69 16.88
N THR A 215 17.32 13.49 16.40
CA THR A 215 18.68 12.94 16.39
C THR A 215 19.60 13.74 15.47
N LEU A 216 19.17 14.03 14.25
CA LEU A 216 19.93 14.86 13.32
C LEU A 216 20.11 16.30 13.84
N SER A 217 19.11 16.86 14.51
CA SER A 217 19.23 18.19 15.11
C SER A 217 20.28 18.25 16.21
N ARG A 218 20.45 17.18 17.01
CA ARG A 218 21.52 17.12 18.02
C ARG A 218 22.91 17.08 17.36
N VAL A 219 23.08 16.28 16.31
CA VAL A 219 24.33 16.20 15.53
C VAL A 219 24.63 17.52 14.79
N GLY A 220 23.62 18.12 14.18
CA GLY A 220 23.74 19.34 13.36
C GLY A 220 24.03 20.62 14.15
N ARG A 221 23.75 20.66 15.46
CA ARG A 221 24.09 21.82 16.30
C ARG A 221 25.58 21.96 16.56
N THR A 222 26.34 20.87 16.54
CA THR A 222 27.78 20.88 16.79
C THR A 222 28.61 20.68 15.52
N ASN A 223 27.98 20.34 14.39
CA ASN A 223 28.65 19.99 13.14
C ASN A 223 27.94 20.58 11.93
N ARG A 224 28.67 20.76 10.83
CA ARG A 224 28.07 21.09 9.53
C ARG A 224 27.51 19.80 8.90
N LEU A 225 26.28 19.46 9.23
CA LEU A 225 25.58 18.27 8.75
C LEU A 225 24.84 18.55 7.43
N THR A 226 25.01 17.67 6.45
CA THR A 226 24.29 17.72 5.17
C THR A 226 23.80 16.33 4.78
N LEU A 227 22.50 16.19 4.56
CA LEU A 227 21.92 15.01 3.93
C LEU A 227 21.97 15.19 2.42
N VAL A 228 22.46 14.21 1.69
CA VAL A 228 22.66 14.29 0.25
C VAL A 228 21.93 13.15 -0.43
N TRP A 229 21.02 13.48 -1.33
CA TRP A 229 20.44 12.48 -2.20
C TRP A 229 21.46 12.03 -3.24
N ILE A 230 21.53 10.71 -3.45
CA ILE A 230 22.31 10.09 -4.52
C ILE A 230 21.41 9.19 -5.35
N SER A 231 21.71 9.03 -6.63
CA SER A 231 20.97 8.05 -7.43
C SER A 231 21.34 6.63 -6.98
N GLY A 232 20.31 5.82 -6.70
CA GLY A 232 20.48 4.41 -6.38
C GLY A 232 21.16 3.65 -7.52
N HIS A 233 21.93 2.62 -7.18
CA HIS A 233 22.62 1.71 -8.12
C HIS A 233 23.62 2.35 -9.11
N VAL A 234 24.21 3.51 -8.79
CA VAL A 234 25.19 4.21 -9.66
C VAL A 234 26.65 3.82 -9.37
N GLY A 235 26.91 2.70 -8.69
CA GLY A 235 28.29 2.20 -8.50
C GLY A 235 29.09 2.90 -7.39
N LEU A 236 28.44 3.71 -6.55
CA LEU A 236 29.11 4.27 -5.37
C LEU A 236 29.30 3.16 -4.34
N LYS A 237 30.54 2.71 -4.18
CA LYS A 237 30.92 1.63 -3.26
C LYS A 237 30.31 1.77 -1.85
N GLY A 238 30.21 3.00 -1.32
CA GLY A 238 29.60 3.22 -0.01
C GLY A 238 28.10 2.92 0.03
N ASN A 239 27.37 3.30 -1.02
CA ASN A 239 25.94 3.01 -1.15
C ASN A 239 25.69 1.52 -1.36
N GLU A 240 26.49 0.85 -2.20
CA GLU A 240 26.38 -0.59 -2.43
C GLU A 240 26.59 -1.40 -1.15
N VAL A 241 27.53 -0.97 -0.30
CA VAL A 241 27.74 -1.59 1.02
C VAL A 241 26.54 -1.33 1.92
N ALA A 242 26.02 -0.10 1.99
CA ALA A 242 24.82 0.20 2.79
C ALA A 242 23.60 -0.63 2.33
N ASP A 243 23.36 -0.75 1.03
CA ASP A 243 22.30 -1.57 0.43
C ASP A 243 22.47 -3.07 0.76
N SER A 244 23.70 -3.59 0.65
CA SER A 244 23.99 -4.96 1.08
C SER A 244 23.76 -5.16 2.59
N LEU A 245 24.07 -4.17 3.42
CA LEU A 245 23.84 -4.23 4.87
C LEU A 245 22.34 -4.17 5.19
N ALA A 246 21.57 -3.33 4.51
CA ALA A 246 20.12 -3.23 4.68
C ALA A 246 19.42 -4.53 4.30
N ARG A 247 19.78 -5.12 3.15
CA ARG A 247 19.28 -6.45 2.75
C ARG A 247 19.65 -7.52 3.76
N ARG A 248 20.89 -7.51 4.27
CA ARG A 248 21.31 -8.45 5.32
C ARG A 248 20.44 -8.27 6.56
N GLY A 249 20.21 -7.03 7.01
CA GLY A 249 19.32 -6.71 8.13
C GLY A 249 17.91 -7.26 7.95
N ALA A 250 17.35 -7.17 6.74
CA ALA A 250 16.01 -7.68 6.42
C ALA A 250 15.91 -9.21 6.47
N THR A 251 17.04 -9.92 6.32
CA THR A 251 17.11 -11.39 6.41
C THR A 251 17.47 -11.91 7.80
N LEU A 252 17.92 -11.04 8.71
CA LEU A 252 18.23 -11.43 10.08
C LEU A 252 16.94 -11.69 10.85
N GLU A 253 16.90 -12.81 11.56
CA GLU A 253 15.81 -13.12 12.48
C GLU A 253 15.71 -12.02 13.54
N PHE A 254 14.55 -11.37 13.60
CA PHE A 254 14.30 -10.34 14.59
C PHE A 254 13.93 -11.00 15.93
N ILE A 255 14.66 -10.65 16.99
CA ILE A 255 14.41 -11.12 18.35
C ILE A 255 13.97 -9.92 19.20
N GLY A 256 12.67 -9.82 19.47
CA GLY A 256 12.10 -8.75 20.29
C GLY A 256 10.59 -8.61 20.11
N PRO A 257 9.96 -7.65 20.80
CA PRO A 257 8.55 -7.35 20.60
C PRO A 257 8.33 -6.66 19.24
N GLU A 258 7.34 -7.15 18.50
CA GLU A 258 6.85 -6.49 17.29
C GLU A 258 5.69 -5.53 17.62
N PRO A 259 5.53 -4.42 16.86
CA PRO A 259 6.37 -4.02 15.75
C PRO A 259 7.58 -3.20 16.23
N VAL A 260 8.76 -3.40 15.61
CA VAL A 260 9.98 -2.64 15.97
C VAL A 260 9.76 -1.13 15.84
N LEU A 261 9.15 -0.75 14.73
CA LEU A 261 8.69 0.60 14.44
C LEU A 261 7.17 0.57 14.39
N GLY A 262 6.52 1.61 14.92
CA GLY A 262 5.06 1.66 14.93
C GLY A 262 4.46 1.42 13.54
N LEU A 263 3.27 0.84 13.46
CA LEU A 263 2.62 0.59 12.19
C LEU A 263 2.33 1.89 11.45
N SER A 264 2.71 1.92 10.18
CA SER A 264 2.35 3.03 9.30
C SER A 264 0.84 3.02 9.02
N TYR A 265 0.27 4.20 8.79
CA TYR A 265 -1.13 4.36 8.39
C TYR A 265 -1.48 3.53 7.15
N ASN A 266 -0.56 3.48 6.17
CA ASN A 266 -0.75 2.72 4.94
C ASN A 266 -0.70 1.20 5.19
N THR A 267 0.15 0.74 6.10
CA THR A 267 0.21 -0.68 6.49
C THR A 267 -1.12 -1.09 7.12
N ALA A 268 -1.62 -0.33 8.10
CA ALA A 268 -2.91 -0.60 8.72
C ALA A 268 -4.08 -0.60 7.72
N ARG A 269 -4.10 0.39 6.80
CA ARG A 269 -5.10 0.44 5.73
C ARG A 269 -5.02 -0.77 4.80
N SER A 270 -3.81 -1.22 4.47
CA SER A 270 -3.60 -2.38 3.61
C SER A 270 -4.06 -3.67 4.29
N VAL A 271 -3.84 -3.83 5.60
CA VAL A 271 -4.35 -4.97 6.36
C VAL A 271 -5.87 -5.05 6.30
N ILE A 272 -6.57 -3.93 6.56
CA ILE A 272 -8.04 -3.87 6.49
C ILE A 272 -8.54 -4.14 5.06
N ARG A 273 -7.86 -3.61 4.04
CA ARG A 273 -8.20 -3.90 2.64
C ARG A 273 -8.02 -5.38 2.31
N THR A 274 -6.92 -6.00 2.73
CA THR A 274 -6.61 -7.42 2.46
C THR A 274 -7.66 -8.32 3.12
N TRP A 275 -8.07 -7.98 4.34
CA TRP A 275 -9.20 -8.66 4.99
C TRP A 275 -10.48 -8.56 4.15
N ALA A 276 -10.86 -7.36 3.69
CA ALA A 276 -12.07 -7.17 2.90
C ALA A 276 -12.02 -7.90 1.54
N GLU A 277 -10.85 -7.94 0.90
CA GLU A 277 -10.61 -8.72 -0.33
C GLU A 277 -10.78 -10.23 -0.08
N GLY A 278 -10.26 -10.73 1.05
CA GLY A 278 -10.43 -12.13 1.46
C GLY A 278 -11.88 -12.50 1.77
N ASP A 279 -12.58 -11.66 2.53
CA ASP A 279 -13.99 -11.84 2.89
C ASP A 279 -14.90 -11.78 1.65
N THR A 280 -14.63 -10.85 0.73
CA THR A 280 -15.32 -10.76 -0.56
C THR A 280 -15.16 -12.04 -1.38
N LEU A 281 -13.96 -12.62 -1.40
CA LEU A 281 -13.72 -13.88 -2.12
C LEU A 281 -14.47 -15.06 -1.48
N GLN A 282 -14.51 -15.14 -0.15
CA GLN A 282 -15.25 -16.17 0.57
C GLN A 282 -16.76 -16.03 0.32
N TYR A 283 -17.29 -14.81 0.42
CA TYR A 283 -18.69 -14.50 0.11
C TYR A 283 -19.05 -14.93 -1.31
N TRP A 284 -18.26 -14.52 -2.31
CA TRP A 284 -18.49 -14.89 -3.71
C TRP A 284 -18.55 -16.41 -3.92
N ARG A 285 -17.60 -17.15 -3.34
CA ARG A 285 -17.55 -18.62 -3.46
C ARG A 285 -18.72 -19.28 -2.75
N GLY A 286 -19.16 -18.74 -1.60
CA GLY A 286 -20.24 -19.28 -0.77
C GLY A 286 -21.66 -19.04 -1.28
N LEU A 287 -21.89 -18.08 -2.19
CA LEU A 287 -23.24 -17.81 -2.71
C LEU A 287 -23.87 -19.04 -3.39
N PRO A 288 -25.15 -19.39 -3.15
CA PRO A 288 -25.79 -20.49 -3.86
C PRO A 288 -26.01 -20.16 -5.35
N GLY A 289 -25.84 -21.15 -6.22
CA GLY A 289 -26.02 -21.00 -7.67
C GLY A 289 -24.87 -20.26 -8.37
N LEU A 290 -25.21 -19.53 -9.44
CA LEU A 290 -24.27 -18.73 -10.26
C LEU A 290 -23.12 -19.53 -10.89
N THR A 291 -23.34 -20.81 -11.19
CA THR A 291 -22.32 -21.75 -11.68
C THR A 291 -21.55 -21.21 -12.89
N HIS A 292 -22.27 -20.67 -13.88
CA HIS A 292 -21.67 -20.04 -15.06
C HIS A 292 -20.77 -18.86 -14.66
N SER A 293 -21.32 -17.86 -13.96
CA SER A 293 -20.57 -16.68 -13.51
C SER A 293 -19.32 -17.05 -12.71
N LYS A 294 -19.41 -18.03 -11.79
CA LYS A 294 -18.28 -18.47 -10.97
C LYS A 294 -17.18 -19.16 -11.76
N ARG A 295 -17.54 -19.88 -12.82
CA ARG A 295 -16.58 -20.52 -13.73
C ARG A 295 -15.78 -19.50 -14.51
N PHE A 296 -16.43 -18.46 -15.04
CA PHE A 296 -15.80 -17.41 -15.84
C PHE A 296 -15.19 -16.27 -15.00
N ILE A 297 -15.66 -16.07 -13.77
CA ILE A 297 -15.24 -15.02 -12.85
C ILE A 297 -14.83 -15.67 -11.51
N PRO A 298 -13.68 -16.36 -11.43
CA PRO A 298 -13.29 -17.10 -10.23
C PRO A 298 -12.96 -16.20 -9.03
N SER A 299 -12.53 -14.97 -9.29
CA SER A 299 -12.21 -13.95 -8.29
C SER A 299 -12.31 -12.55 -8.91
N SER A 300 -12.26 -11.53 -8.07
CA SER A 300 -12.14 -10.14 -8.51
C SER A 300 -10.77 -9.88 -9.16
N SER A 301 -10.67 -8.86 -10.01
CA SER A 301 -9.43 -8.49 -10.69
C SER A 301 -9.47 -7.05 -11.19
N LYS A 302 -8.61 -6.21 -10.61
CA LYS A 302 -8.40 -4.81 -11.03
C LYS A 302 -8.05 -4.68 -12.50
N ALA A 303 -7.17 -5.55 -13.00
CA ALA A 303 -6.72 -5.52 -14.39
C ALA A 303 -7.87 -5.85 -15.35
N ARG A 304 -8.71 -6.84 -15.01
CA ARG A 304 -9.89 -7.18 -15.80
C ARG A 304 -10.92 -6.05 -15.76
N SER A 305 -11.25 -5.55 -14.56
CA SER A 305 -12.22 -4.46 -14.38
C SER A 305 -11.82 -3.23 -15.19
N LYS A 306 -10.55 -2.79 -15.09
CA LYS A 306 -10.03 -1.67 -15.88
C LYS A 306 -10.19 -1.89 -17.38
N LYS A 307 -9.80 -3.06 -17.90
CA LYS A 307 -9.95 -3.39 -19.32
C LYS A 307 -11.41 -3.40 -19.77
N LEU A 308 -12.33 -3.87 -18.91
CA LEU A 308 -13.76 -3.89 -19.23
C LEU A 308 -14.33 -2.46 -19.31
N LEU A 309 -13.95 -1.58 -18.39
CA LEU A 309 -14.41 -0.19 -18.34
C LEU A 309 -13.85 0.66 -19.50
N GLU A 310 -12.75 0.24 -20.13
CA GLU A 310 -12.20 0.87 -21.33
C GLU A 310 -12.98 0.53 -22.62
N LEU A 311 -13.91 -0.44 -22.57
CA LEU A 311 -14.67 -0.88 -23.75
C LEU A 311 -15.84 0.05 -24.08
N SER A 312 -16.27 0.02 -25.36
CA SER A 312 -17.53 0.63 -25.77
C SER A 312 -18.70 -0.01 -25.02
N ARG A 313 -19.78 0.75 -24.81
CA ARG A 313 -20.98 0.25 -24.10
C ARG A 313 -21.56 -1.03 -24.71
N ILE A 314 -21.46 -1.20 -26.03
CA ILE A 314 -21.94 -2.38 -26.76
C ILE A 314 -21.07 -3.59 -26.41
N ASN A 315 -19.75 -3.45 -26.48
CA ASN A 315 -18.81 -4.54 -26.19
C ASN A 315 -18.83 -4.90 -24.71
N LEU A 316 -18.91 -3.91 -23.82
CA LEU A 316 -19.04 -4.13 -22.38
C LEU A 316 -20.30 -4.93 -22.06
N ARG A 317 -21.45 -4.56 -22.65
CA ARG A 317 -22.72 -5.29 -22.48
C ARG A 317 -22.62 -6.75 -22.96
N ALA A 318 -22.02 -6.96 -24.14
CA ALA A 318 -21.85 -8.30 -24.69
C ALA A 318 -20.98 -9.16 -23.76
N LEU A 319 -19.82 -8.66 -23.34
CA LEU A 319 -18.92 -9.38 -22.44
C LEU A 319 -19.55 -9.64 -21.08
N VAL A 320 -20.23 -8.66 -20.48
CA VAL A 320 -20.94 -8.86 -19.20
C VAL A 320 -21.95 -9.99 -19.34
N GLY A 321 -22.71 -10.03 -20.44
CA GLY A 321 -23.64 -11.12 -20.71
C GLY A 321 -22.95 -12.48 -20.87
N LEU A 322 -21.79 -12.53 -21.52
CA LEU A 322 -21.00 -13.76 -21.69
C LEU A 322 -20.39 -14.25 -20.38
N TYR A 323 -19.80 -13.34 -19.58
CA TYR A 323 -19.19 -13.65 -18.28
C TYR A 323 -20.23 -14.11 -17.26
N THR A 324 -21.43 -13.54 -17.28
CA THR A 324 -22.48 -13.86 -16.31
C THR A 324 -23.42 -14.97 -16.78
N GLY A 325 -23.47 -15.23 -18.09
CA GLY A 325 -24.47 -16.11 -18.71
C GLY A 325 -25.83 -15.41 -18.89
N HIS A 326 -25.96 -14.14 -18.51
CA HIS A 326 -27.17 -13.34 -18.68
C HIS A 326 -27.09 -12.52 -19.98
N CYS A 327 -27.20 -13.20 -21.10
CA CYS A 327 -27.11 -12.66 -22.46
C CYS A 327 -28.35 -13.01 -23.29
N ARG A 328 -28.50 -12.39 -24.47
CA ARG A 328 -29.64 -12.63 -25.39
C ARG A 328 -29.46 -13.88 -26.26
N LEU A 329 -28.92 -14.95 -25.67
CA LEU A 329 -28.85 -16.27 -26.29
C LEU A 329 -30.07 -17.11 -25.87
N ARG A 330 -30.52 -18.03 -26.73
CA ARG A 330 -31.74 -18.81 -26.54
C ARG A 330 -31.78 -19.56 -25.22
N HIS A 331 -30.68 -20.15 -24.76
CA HIS A 331 -30.66 -20.83 -23.47
C HIS A 331 -31.09 -19.91 -22.31
N HIS A 332 -30.53 -18.69 -22.22
CA HIS A 332 -30.93 -17.75 -21.17
C HIS A 332 -32.34 -17.20 -21.41
N MET A 333 -32.69 -16.88 -22.66
CA MET A 333 -34.01 -16.33 -23.01
C MET A 333 -35.15 -17.32 -22.73
N HIS A 334 -34.97 -18.60 -23.02
CA HIS A 334 -35.91 -19.68 -22.69
C HIS A 334 -36.05 -19.84 -21.18
N ARG A 335 -34.93 -19.84 -20.45
CA ARG A 335 -34.92 -19.92 -18.97
C ARG A 335 -35.71 -18.79 -18.29
N ILE A 336 -35.76 -17.61 -18.89
CA ILE A 336 -36.54 -16.46 -18.39
C ILE A 336 -37.92 -16.32 -19.06
N GLY A 337 -38.35 -17.30 -19.87
CA GLY A 337 -39.67 -17.33 -20.50
C GLY A 337 -39.86 -16.37 -21.68
N LEU A 338 -38.78 -15.90 -22.30
CA LEU A 338 -38.81 -14.99 -23.46
C LEU A 338 -38.50 -15.68 -24.80
N ALA A 339 -38.22 -16.98 -24.80
CA ALA A 339 -38.05 -17.81 -26.00
C ALA A 339 -38.77 -19.15 -25.80
N GLU A 340 -39.18 -19.79 -26.91
CA GLU A 340 -39.91 -21.07 -26.90
C GLU A 340 -39.01 -22.27 -26.61
N ASP A 341 -37.76 -22.23 -27.06
CA ASP A 341 -36.75 -23.27 -26.89
C ASP A 341 -35.36 -22.67 -26.58
N ALA A 342 -34.45 -23.54 -26.14
CA ALA A 342 -33.06 -23.19 -25.85
C ALA A 342 -32.08 -23.47 -27.01
N GLU A 343 -32.55 -23.98 -28.16
CA GLU A 343 -31.73 -24.56 -29.22
C GLU A 343 -30.81 -23.53 -29.89
N CYS A 344 -29.60 -23.94 -30.23
CA CYS A 344 -28.62 -23.08 -30.88
C CYS A 344 -29.04 -22.76 -32.31
N ARG A 345 -29.22 -21.46 -32.57
CA ARG A 345 -29.57 -20.92 -33.90
C ARG A 345 -28.49 -21.15 -34.97
N LEU A 346 -27.28 -21.58 -34.59
CA LEU A 346 -26.15 -21.78 -35.49
C LEU A 346 -25.94 -23.26 -35.85
N CYS A 347 -25.91 -24.14 -34.85
CA CYS A 347 -25.67 -25.57 -35.08
C CYS A 347 -26.95 -26.42 -35.10
N MET A 348 -28.05 -25.95 -34.47
CA MET A 348 -29.30 -26.69 -34.34
C MET A 348 -29.15 -28.07 -33.66
N GLU A 349 -28.13 -28.25 -32.82
CA GLU A 349 -27.81 -29.54 -32.18
C GLU A 349 -27.73 -29.45 -30.65
N ASP A 350 -27.30 -28.31 -30.11
CA ASP A 350 -27.11 -28.07 -28.67
C ASP A 350 -27.87 -26.83 -28.20
N ASP A 351 -27.95 -26.62 -26.88
CA ASP A 351 -28.44 -25.37 -26.28
C ASP A 351 -27.53 -24.17 -26.62
N GLU A 352 -28.12 -23.01 -26.98
CA GLU A 352 -27.42 -21.75 -27.22
C GLU A 352 -26.90 -21.12 -25.92
N THR A 353 -25.92 -21.76 -25.28
CA THR A 353 -25.25 -21.22 -24.10
C THR A 353 -24.11 -20.28 -24.48
N ALA A 354 -23.69 -19.41 -23.57
CA ALA A 354 -22.50 -18.57 -23.79
C ALA A 354 -21.23 -19.41 -23.99
N GLU A 355 -21.12 -20.57 -23.31
CA GLU A 355 -20.03 -21.52 -23.52
C GLU A 355 -20.06 -22.08 -24.94
N HIS A 356 -21.22 -22.58 -25.36
CA HIS A 356 -21.40 -23.16 -26.68
C HIS A 356 -21.06 -22.17 -27.80
N VAL A 357 -21.53 -20.94 -27.71
CA VAL A 357 -21.20 -19.88 -28.69
C VAL A 357 -19.70 -19.57 -28.67
N LEU A 358 -19.06 -19.46 -27.50
CA LEU A 358 -17.61 -19.24 -27.43
C LEU A 358 -16.81 -20.39 -28.03
N PHE A 359 -17.24 -21.64 -27.84
CA PHE A 359 -16.60 -22.81 -28.44
C PHE A 359 -16.75 -22.85 -29.96
N ILE A 360 -17.95 -22.57 -30.49
CA ILE A 360 -18.17 -22.53 -31.95
C ILE A 360 -17.24 -21.50 -32.62
N TYR A 361 -17.12 -20.29 -32.07
CA TYR A 361 -16.30 -19.22 -32.67
C TYR A 361 -14.78 -19.35 -32.45
N LEU A 362 -14.32 -20.23 -31.57
CA LEU A 362 -12.88 -20.49 -31.35
C LEU A 362 -12.33 -21.62 -32.22
N PHE A 363 -13.19 -22.40 -32.87
CA PHE A 363 -12.84 -23.57 -33.67
C PHE A 363 -13.33 -23.50 -35.14
N ILE A 364 -13.74 -22.30 -35.57
CA ILE A 364 -13.91 -21.88 -36.97
C ILE A 364 -12.82 -20.85 -37.26
#